data_AF-A0A059AYM3-F1
#
_entry.id   AF-A0A059AYM3-F1
#
_cell.length_a   1.000
_cell.length_b   1.000
_cell.length_c   1.000
_cell.angle_alpha   90.00
_cell.angle_beta   90.00
_cell.angle_gamma   90.00
#
_symmetry.space_group_name_H-M   'P 1'
#
loop_
_entity.id
_entity.type
_entity.pdbx_description
1 polymer ?
#
loop_
_entity_poly.entity_id
_entity_poly.type
_entity_poly.pdbx_seq_one_letter_code
_entity_poly.pdbx_strand_id
1 'polypeptide(L)' 'MCGIFAYLNCNVRRERSYILQVLFNGLRRLEYRGYDSAGVSIDASSVSLPPLVFRQEGNIESLVKSVYQ' A
#
# COMPACT_ATOMS: atom_id res chain seq x y z
N MET A 1 -15.91 8.78 -2.57
CA MET A 1 -14.76 9.71 -2.73
C MET A 1 -13.49 8.85 -2.79
N CYS A 2 -12.36 9.37 -3.28
CA CYS A 2 -11.11 8.59 -3.33
C CYS A 2 -9.99 9.31 -2.57
N GLY A 3 -8.97 8.54 -2.18
CA GLY A 3 -7.76 9.06 -1.54
C GLY A 3 -6.52 8.41 -2.18
N ILE A 4 -5.49 9.20 -2.44
CA ILE A 4 -4.22 8.74 -2.98
C ILE A 4 -3.12 9.10 -1.97
N PHE A 5 -2.26 8.13 -1.70
CA PHE A 5 -1.07 8.32 -0.87
C PHE A 5 0.09 7.54 -1.50
N ALA A 6 1.27 8.16 -1.55
CA ALA A 6 2.47 7.57 -2.10
C ALA A 6 3.67 7.85 -1.20
N TYR A 7 4.62 6.92 -1.18
CA TYR A 7 5.88 7.04 -0.46
C TYR A 7 7.04 6.70 -1.40
N LEU A 8 8.05 7.57 -1.45
CA LEU A 8 9.24 7.39 -2.27
C LEU A 8 10.47 7.62 -1.39
N ASN A 9 11.37 6.63 -1.36
CA ASN A 9 12.67 6.73 -0.70
C ASN A 9 13.80 6.79 -1.75
N CYS A 10 14.66 7.80 -1.66
CA CYS A 10 15.81 7.98 -2.55
C CYS A 10 17.10 7.88 -1.73
N ASN A 11 18.04 7.03 -2.16
CA ASN A 11 19.32 6.79 -1.48
C ASN A 11 19.20 6.39 0.02
N VAL A 12 18.04 5.86 0.41
CA VAL A 12 17.80 5.35 1.77
C VAL A 12 17.28 3.92 1.65
N ARG A 13 18.05 2.97 2.20
CA ARG A 13 17.60 1.58 2.28
C ARG A 13 16.48 1.46 3.31
N ARG A 14 15.37 0.86 2.90
CA ARG A 14 14.22 0.56 3.75
C ARG A 14 13.77 -0.86 3.47
N GLU A 15 13.33 -1.54 4.52
CA GLU A 15 12.70 -2.85 4.37
C GLU A 15 11.30 -2.69 3.76
N ARG A 16 10.83 -3.72 3.05
CA ARG A 16 9.49 -3.73 2.44
C ARG A 16 8.38 -3.62 3.49
N SER A 17 8.58 -4.25 4.66
CA SER A 17 7.69 -4.15 5.82
C SER A 17 7.46 -2.69 6.23
N TYR A 18 8.54 -1.90 6.33
CA TYR A 18 8.47 -0.49 6.65
C TYR A 18 7.73 0.31 5.57
N ILE A 19 8.01 0.05 4.29
CA ILE A 19 7.34 0.73 3.18
C ILE A 19 5.83 0.44 3.22
N LEU A 20 5.44 -0.83 3.37
CA LEU A 20 4.05 -1.24 3.51
C LEU A 20 3.37 -0.58 4.72
N GLN A 21 4.04 -0.54 5.87
CA GLN A 21 3.53 0.12 7.07
C GLN A 21 3.25 1.61 6.83
N VAL A 22 4.16 2.31 6.14
CA VAL A 22 3.98 3.74 5.79
C VAL A 22 2.78 3.91 4.85
N LEU A 23 2.67 3.07 3.81
CA LEU A 23 1.55 3.10 2.87
C LEU A 23 0.21 2.87 3.56
N PHE A 24 0.09 1.81 4.38
CA PHE A 24 -1.13 1.50 5.12
C PHE A 24 -1.50 2.61 6.11
N ASN A 25 -0.54 3.19 6.81
CA ASN A 25 -0.79 4.30 7.72
C ASN A 25 -1.24 5.57 6.99
N GLY A 26 -0.70 5.84 5.79
CA GLY A 26 -1.15 6.93 4.94
C GLY A 26 -2.59 6.74 4.47
N LEU A 27 -2.95 5.53 4.01
CA LEU A 27 -4.31 5.20 3.62
C LEU A 27 -5.29 5.30 4.80
N ARG A 28 -4.91 4.87 6.01
CA ARG A 28 -5.76 4.98 7.22
C ARG A 28 -6.17 6.41 7.51
N ARG A 29 -5.27 7.37 7.28
CA ARG A 29 -5.57 8.80 7.43
C ARG A 29 -6.54 9.34 6.39
N LEU A 30 -6.81 8.60 5.32
CA LEU A 30 -7.75 8.96 4.27
C LEU A 30 -9.11 8.27 4.43
N GLU A 31 -9.28 7.39 5.43
CA GLU A 31 -10.52 6.61 5.59
C GLU A 31 -11.76 7.46 5.80
N TYR A 32 -11.62 8.63 6.44
CA TYR A 32 -12.73 9.56 6.66
C TYR A 32 -13.43 10.01 5.37
N ARG A 33 -12.78 9.86 4.21
CA ARG A 33 -13.36 10.21 2.91
C ARG A 33 -14.36 9.18 2.40
N GLY A 34 -14.34 7.96 2.93
CA GLY A 34 -15.16 6.83 2.48
C GLY A 34 -14.70 6.27 1.12
N TYR A 35 -14.70 4.94 1.01
CA TYR A 35 -14.27 4.17 -0.16
C TYR A 35 -14.84 2.76 -0.07
N ASP A 36 -15.01 2.09 -1.22
CA ASP A 36 -15.57 0.72 -1.30
C ASP A 36 -14.47 -0.35 -1.43
N SER A 37 -13.26 0.06 -1.81
CA SER A 37 -12.11 -0.81 -2.00
C SER A 37 -10.81 -0.04 -1.81
N ALA A 38 -9.72 -0.77 -1.55
CA ALA A 38 -8.38 -0.21 -1.40
C ALA A 38 -7.35 -1.06 -2.13
N GLY A 39 -6.20 -0.46 -2.45
CA GLY A 39 -5.08 -1.17 -3.04
C GLY A 39 -3.75 -0.47 -2.78
N VAL A 40 -2.68 -1.26 -2.88
CA VAL A 40 -1.29 -0.80 -2.80
C VAL A 40 -0.47 -1.45 -3.91
N SER A 41 0.52 -0.72 -4.41
CA SER A 41 1.50 -1.25 -5.34
C SER A 41 2.90 -0.95 -4.83
N ILE A 42 3.79 -1.94 -4.92
CA ILE A 42 5.19 -1.83 -4.49
C ILE A 42 6.11 -2.48 -5.53
N ASP A 43 7.36 -2.06 -5.55
CA ASP A 43 8.36 -2.66 -6.43
C ASP A 43 8.62 -4.13 -6.07
N ALA A 44 8.81 -4.95 -7.12
CA ALA A 44 9.21 -6.34 -6.99
C ALA A 44 10.70 -6.48 -6.59
N SER A 45 11.17 -7.72 -6.44
CA SER A 45 12.57 -7.97 -6.07
C SER A 45 13.61 -7.56 -7.10
N SER A 46 13.22 -7.40 -8.37
CA SER A 46 14.09 -6.86 -9.40
C SER A 46 13.37 -5.77 -10.18
N VAL A 47 14.15 -4.80 -10.68
CA VAL A 47 13.67 -3.69 -11.50
C VAL A 47 13.06 -4.18 -12.84
N SER A 48 13.45 -5.38 -13.28
CA SER A 48 12.94 -6.02 -14.49
C SER A 48 11.57 -6.68 -14.30
N LEU A 49 11.13 -6.89 -13.06
CA LEU A 49 9.84 -7.50 -12.77
C LEU A 49 8.77 -6.40 -12.67
N PRO A 50 7.52 -6.70 -13.08
CA PRO A 50 6.42 -5.78 -12.88
C PRO A 50 6.21 -5.53 -11.38
N PRO A 51 5.67 -4.37 -11.00
CA PRO A 51 5.36 -4.07 -9.61
C PRO A 51 4.33 -5.07 -9.06
N LEU A 52 4.46 -5.38 -7.78
CA LEU A 52 3.46 -6.16 -7.06
C LEU A 52 2.26 -5.26 -6.80
N VAL A 53 1.06 -5.76 -7.09
CA VAL A 53 -0.19 -5.01 -6.95
C VAL A 53 -1.15 -5.83 -6.10
N PHE A 54 -1.62 -5.24 -5.01
CA PHE A 54 -2.59 -5.83 -4.10
C PHE A 54 -3.85 -4.95 -4.11
N ARG A 55 -5.01 -5.57 -4.28
CA ARG A 55 -6.31 -4.89 -4.31
C ARG A 55 -7.30 -5.73 -3.53
N GLN A 56 -8.12 -5.08 -2.72
CA GLN A 56 -9.09 -5.75 -1.87
C GLN A 56 -10.34 -4.88 -1.72
N GLU A 57 -11.51 -5.54 -1.80
CA GLU A 57 -12.79 -4.91 -1.46
C GLU A 57 -12.95 -4.74 0.04
N GLY A 58 -13.64 -3.68 0.44
CA GLY A 58 -13.84 -3.31 1.84
C GLY A 58 -12.75 -2.39 2.39
N ASN A 59 -12.56 -2.47 3.72
CA ASN A 59 -11.70 -1.54 4.46
C ASN A 59 -10.20 -1.86 4.33
N ILE A 60 -9.36 -0.97 4.85
CA ILE A 60 -7.89 -1.15 4.82
C ILE A 60 -7.45 -2.39 5.61
N GLU A 61 -8.17 -2.80 6.66
CA GLU A 61 -7.80 -4.02 7.39
C GLU A 61 -7.93 -5.28 6.53
N SER A 62 -8.95 -5.37 5.67
CA SER A 62 -9.07 -6.45 4.71
C SER A 62 -7.88 -6.49 3.76
N LEU A 63 -7.46 -5.33 3.24
CA LEU A 63 -6.27 -5.24 2.39
C LEU A 63 -5.00 -5.67 3.13
N VAL A 64 -4.81 -5.21 4.38
CA VAL A 64 -3.66 -5.58 5.20
C VAL A 64 -3.60 -7.09 5.40
N LYS A 65 -4.73 -7.73 5.75
CA LYS A 65 -4.79 -9.19 5.90
C LYS A 65 -4.39 -9.90 4.61
N SER A 66 -4.91 -9.46 3.46
CA SER A 66 -4.58 -10.05 2.15
C SER A 66 -3.10 -9.94 1.78
N VAL A 67 -2.38 -8.93 2.27
CA VAL A 67 -0.95 -8.73 1.96
C VAL A 67 -0.04 -9.57 2.84
N TYR A 68 -0.45 -9.86 4.07
CA TYR A 68 0.34 -10.65 5.04
C TYR A 68 -0.02 -12.13 5.08
N GLN A 69 -0.99 -12.57 4.28
CA GLN A 69 -1.39 -13.97 4.12
C GLN A 69 -0.47 -14.69 3.14
#